data_AF-A0A944XEP3-F1
#
_entry.id   AF-A0A944XEP3-F1
#
_cell.length_a   1.000
_cell.length_b   1.000
_cell.length_c   1.000
_cell.angle_alpha   90.00
_cell.angle_beta   90.00
_cell.angle_gamma   90.00
#
_symmetry.space_group_name_H-M   'P 1'
#
loop_
_entity.id
_entity.type
_entity.pdbx_description
1 polymer ?
#
loop_
_entity_poly.entity_id
_entity_poly.type
_entity_poly.pdbx_seq_one_letter_code
_entity_poly.pdbx_strand_id
1 'polypeptide(L)'
;MKLNKLVVGIGLVLSLAVTSQLYAKSSAADLKKAASAIAAAKSAVAGANKVGFEWRDSGNMIKKAEQAAAEGNADKAISLAQTAQFQGEAGQEQALAQSSPAPRFNKIITNLRIFSQEIKMAKSAQTVAANAGFEWKHTGKIIKQAQAAADGGDLAKAIKLAAKAKHQGEAAQDQAIAQAQAGPRF
;
A
#
# COMPACT_ATOMS: atom_id res chain seq x y z
N MET A 1 30.12 -19.47 -33.44
CA MET A 1 30.01 -18.04 -33.10
C MET A 1 29.46 -17.91 -31.70
N LYS A 2 30.24 -17.37 -30.74
CA LYS A 2 29.82 -17.13 -29.36
C LYS A 2 29.40 -15.66 -29.26
N LEU A 3 28.13 -15.40 -28.95
CA LEU A 3 27.61 -14.04 -28.76
C LEU A 3 27.64 -13.68 -27.27
N ASN A 4 28.50 -12.73 -26.92
CA ASN A 4 28.64 -12.15 -25.60
C ASN A 4 27.34 -11.44 -25.20
N LYS A 5 26.70 -11.85 -24.10
CA LYS A 5 25.64 -11.06 -23.48
C LYS A 5 26.27 -10.05 -22.52
N LEU A 6 26.22 -8.79 -22.95
CA LEU A 6 26.60 -7.60 -22.20
C LEU A 6 25.73 -7.50 -20.93
N VAL A 7 26.35 -7.67 -19.76
CA VAL A 7 25.73 -7.36 -18.47
C VAL A 7 25.77 -5.85 -18.31
N VAL A 8 24.67 -5.17 -18.63
CA VAL A 8 24.47 -3.75 -18.29
C VAL A 8 23.90 -3.70 -16.88
N GLY A 9 24.79 -3.79 -15.90
CA GLY A 9 24.49 -3.46 -14.51
C GLY A 9 24.81 -2.00 -14.25
N ILE A 10 23.89 -1.08 -14.55
CA ILE A 10 23.99 0.30 -14.05
C ILE A 10 23.43 0.28 -12.63
N GLY A 11 24.28 -0.05 -11.67
CA GLY A 11 24.03 0.16 -10.24
C GLY A 11 24.44 1.58 -9.88
N LEU A 12 23.50 2.53 -9.95
CA LEU A 12 23.68 3.85 -9.37
C LEU A 12 23.76 3.69 -7.85
N VAL A 13 24.96 3.97 -7.33
CA VAL A 13 25.24 4.07 -5.89
C VAL A 13 24.50 5.27 -5.33
N LEU A 14 23.56 5.04 -4.41
CA LEU A 14 23.09 6.07 -3.49
C LEU A 14 23.44 5.66 -2.08
N SER A 15 24.67 6.02 -1.70
CA SER A 15 25.21 5.97 -0.35
C SER A 15 24.41 6.90 0.56
N LEU A 16 23.78 6.36 1.61
CA LEU A 16 23.28 7.17 2.72
C LEU A 16 24.05 6.80 3.98
N ALA A 17 24.84 7.77 4.44
CA ALA A 17 25.67 7.72 5.63
C ALA A 17 24.84 7.31 6.86
N VAL A 18 25.30 6.27 7.55
CA VAL A 18 24.81 5.91 8.88
C VAL A 18 25.44 6.91 9.86
N THR A 19 24.78 8.03 10.09
CA THR A 19 24.95 8.80 11.34
C THR A 19 24.05 8.16 12.38
N SER A 20 24.66 7.48 13.34
CA SER A 20 24.00 6.93 14.53
C SER A 20 23.52 8.08 15.43
N GLN A 21 22.36 8.64 15.10
CA GLN A 21 21.58 9.50 15.98
C GLN A 21 20.78 8.64 16.96
N LEU A 22 20.88 8.93 18.25
CA LEU A 22 19.96 8.46 19.28
C LEU A 22 18.56 8.99 18.95
N TYR A 23 17.74 8.17 18.28
CA TYR A 23 16.35 8.52 17.99
C TYR A 23 15.53 8.45 19.28
N ALA A 24 14.93 9.58 19.66
CA ALA A 24 13.81 9.57 20.58
C ALA A 24 12.74 8.60 20.06
N LYS A 25 12.16 7.77 20.94
CA LYS A 25 11.10 6.83 20.54
C LYS A 25 9.98 7.59 19.83
N SER A 26 9.62 7.14 18.63
CA SER A 26 8.57 7.75 17.83
C SER A 26 7.23 7.73 18.58
N SER A 27 6.38 8.72 18.30
CA SER A 27 5.06 8.80 18.92
C SER A 27 4.18 7.61 18.48
N ALA A 28 3.12 7.33 19.26
CA ALA A 28 2.13 6.32 18.88
C ALA A 28 1.47 6.62 17.51
N ALA A 29 1.33 7.90 17.15
CA ALA A 29 0.81 8.32 15.86
C ALA A 29 1.76 7.95 14.71
N ASP A 30 3.07 8.10 14.91
CA ASP A 30 4.07 7.79 13.88
C ASP A 30 4.23 6.28 13.68
N LEU A 31 4.15 5.50 14.76
CA LEU A 31 4.12 4.04 14.67
C LEU A 31 2.87 3.53 13.92
N LYS A 32 1.73 4.21 14.05
CA LYS A 32 0.52 3.91 13.27
C LYS A 32 0.73 4.21 11.78
N LYS A 33 1.41 5.32 11.44
CA LYS A 33 1.78 5.63 10.05
C LYS A 33 2.74 4.58 9.48
N ALA A 34 3.75 4.18 10.24
CA ALA A 34 4.68 3.11 9.87
C ALA A 34 3.96 1.79 9.60
N ALA A 35 3.04 1.37 10.49
CA ALA A 35 2.25 0.17 10.28
C ALA A 35 1.42 0.22 8.98
N SER A 36 0.83 1.37 8.66
CA SER A 36 0.10 1.57 7.40
C SER A 36 1.01 1.52 6.17
N ALA A 37 2.22 2.09 6.26
CA ALA A 37 3.21 2.03 5.18
C ALA A 37 3.70 0.60 4.94
N ILE A 38 4.00 -0.16 6.00
CA ILE A 38 4.41 -1.57 5.92
C ILE A 38 3.29 -2.42 5.29
N ALA A 39 2.03 -2.18 5.65
CA ALA A 39 0.90 -2.88 5.04
C ALA A 39 0.76 -2.57 3.53
N ALA A 40 0.98 -1.31 3.12
CA ALA A 40 0.98 -0.95 1.70
C ALA A 40 2.13 -1.62 0.94
N ALA A 41 3.33 -1.64 1.53
CA ALA A 41 4.51 -2.30 0.98
C ALA A 41 4.29 -3.81 0.77
N LYS A 42 3.76 -4.50 1.79
CA LYS A 42 3.40 -5.92 1.70
C LYS A 42 2.45 -6.20 0.55
N SER A 43 1.40 -5.41 0.42
CA SER A 43 0.44 -5.58 -0.65
C SER A 43 1.05 -5.37 -2.04
N ALA A 44 1.92 -4.37 -2.20
CA ALA A 44 2.57 -4.10 -3.49
C ALA A 44 3.57 -5.19 -3.87
N VAL A 45 4.42 -5.63 -2.92
CA VAL A 45 5.40 -6.70 -3.13
C VAL A 45 4.71 -8.04 -3.37
N ALA A 46 3.64 -8.35 -2.63
CA ALA A 46 2.82 -9.54 -2.89
C ALA A 46 2.18 -9.47 -4.29
N GLY A 47 1.76 -8.29 -4.74
CA GLY A 47 1.29 -8.07 -6.10
C GLY A 47 2.35 -8.41 -7.15
N ALA A 48 3.58 -7.93 -6.96
CA ALA A 48 4.72 -8.23 -7.82
C ALA A 48 5.11 -9.72 -7.80
N ASN A 49 5.12 -10.36 -6.62
CA ASN A 49 5.42 -11.78 -6.46
C ASN A 49 4.42 -12.65 -7.25
N LYS A 50 3.12 -12.35 -7.13
CA LYS A 50 2.06 -13.10 -7.84
C LYS A 50 2.21 -13.09 -9.36
N VAL A 51 2.81 -12.04 -9.90
CA VAL A 51 3.06 -11.91 -11.34
C VAL A 51 4.45 -12.40 -11.74
N GLY A 52 5.28 -12.84 -10.78
CA GLY A 52 6.64 -13.32 -11.03
C GLY A 52 7.69 -12.21 -11.18
N PHE A 53 7.36 -10.99 -10.76
CA PHE A 53 8.20 -9.79 -10.88
C PHE A 53 8.53 -9.17 -9.51
N GLU A 54 8.55 -9.95 -8.43
CA GLU A 54 9.10 -9.45 -7.17
C GLU A 54 10.60 -9.21 -7.32
N TRP A 55 11.05 -8.05 -6.84
CA TRP A 55 12.46 -7.71 -6.81
C TRP A 55 13.08 -8.35 -5.56
N ARG A 56 14.27 -8.92 -5.72
CA ARG A 56 14.95 -9.77 -4.72
C ARG A 56 14.96 -9.20 -3.30
N ASP A 57 15.11 -7.87 -3.16
CA ASP A 57 15.31 -7.23 -1.87
C ASP A 57 14.02 -6.70 -1.22
N SER A 58 12.89 -6.66 -1.93
CA SER A 58 11.66 -6.03 -1.45
C SER A 58 11.07 -6.73 -0.22
N GLY A 59 11.06 -8.06 -0.20
CA GLY A 59 10.66 -8.83 0.98
C GLY A 59 11.56 -8.60 2.20
N ASN A 60 12.87 -8.42 2.01
CA ASN A 60 13.81 -8.12 3.09
C ASN A 60 13.65 -6.69 3.62
N MET A 61 13.32 -5.73 2.74
CA MET A 61 13.02 -4.36 3.15
C MET A 61 11.77 -4.30 4.05
N ILE A 62 10.73 -5.07 3.74
CA ILE A 62 9.54 -5.17 4.59
C ILE A 62 9.91 -5.70 5.98
N LYS A 63 10.70 -6.78 6.06
CA LYS A 63 11.15 -7.33 7.36
C LYS A 63 11.94 -6.31 8.19
N LYS A 64 12.84 -5.56 7.54
CA LYS A 64 13.60 -4.49 8.21
C LYS A 64 12.70 -3.33 8.65
N ALA A 65 11.65 -3.02 7.88
CA ALA A 65 10.67 -2.01 8.26
C ALA A 65 9.87 -2.43 9.51
N GLU A 66 9.46 -3.70 9.59
CA GLU A 66 8.79 -4.27 10.77
C GLU A 66 9.68 -4.22 12.02
N GLN A 67 10.95 -4.61 11.89
CA GLN A 67 11.93 -4.52 12.97
C GLN A 67 12.11 -3.08 13.44
N ALA A 68 12.29 -2.13 12.52
CA ALA A 68 12.41 -0.72 12.86
C ALA A 68 11.16 -0.18 13.58
N ALA A 69 9.96 -0.58 13.16
CA ALA A 69 8.73 -0.20 13.85
C ALA A 69 8.64 -0.79 15.27
N ALA A 70 9.06 -2.05 15.46
CA ALA A 70 9.10 -2.71 16.76
C ALA A 70 10.11 -2.05 17.72
N GLU A 71 11.23 -1.54 17.18
CA GLU A 71 12.24 -0.77 17.90
C GLU A 71 11.79 0.66 18.22
N GLY A 72 10.62 1.09 17.73
CA GLY A 72 10.12 2.44 17.94
C GLY A 72 10.67 3.49 16.96
N ASN A 73 11.29 3.06 15.86
CA ASN A 73 11.86 3.91 14.81
C ASN A 73 10.90 3.99 13.60
N ALA A 74 9.89 4.85 13.72
CA ALA A 74 8.85 5.00 12.70
C ALA A 74 9.39 5.53 11.36
N ASP A 75 10.34 6.46 11.38
CA ASP A 75 10.87 7.08 10.15
C ASP A 75 11.61 6.05 9.28
N LYS A 76 12.49 5.26 9.90
CA LYS A 76 13.19 4.17 9.23
C LYS A 76 12.21 3.12 8.71
N ALA A 77 11.17 2.80 9.48
CA ALA A 77 10.13 1.86 9.06
C ALA A 77 9.35 2.37 7.85
N ILE A 78 8.94 3.65 7.86
CA ILE A 78 8.22 4.28 6.74
C ILE A 78 9.10 4.30 5.50
N SER A 79 10.36 4.72 5.61
CA SER A 79 11.28 4.80 4.47
C SER A 79 11.49 3.44 3.80
N LEU A 80 11.82 2.41 4.59
CA LEU A 80 11.99 1.04 4.08
C LEU A 80 10.71 0.49 3.44
N ALA A 81 9.56 0.76 4.04
CA ALA A 81 8.27 0.35 3.51
C ALA A 81 7.95 1.07 2.19
N GLN A 82 8.21 2.38 2.08
CA GLN A 82 8.00 3.13 0.84
C GLN A 82 8.90 2.63 -0.29
N THR A 83 10.16 2.31 -0.01
CA THR A 83 11.05 1.71 -1.02
C THR A 83 10.54 0.35 -1.48
N ALA A 84 10.13 -0.51 -0.54
CA ALA A 84 9.56 -1.81 -0.89
C ALA A 84 8.24 -1.69 -1.66
N GLN A 85 7.39 -0.72 -1.29
CA GLN A 85 6.17 -0.42 -2.03
C GLN A 85 6.47 -0.02 -3.46
N PHE A 86 7.40 0.93 -3.66
CA PHE A 86 7.82 1.38 -4.99
C PHE A 86 8.35 0.22 -5.84
N GLN A 87 9.19 -0.65 -5.27
CA GLN A 87 9.69 -1.83 -5.99
C GLN A 87 8.57 -2.82 -6.33
N GLY A 88 7.59 -3.00 -5.44
CA GLY A 88 6.42 -3.84 -5.72
C GLY A 88 5.52 -3.27 -6.81
N GLU A 89 5.34 -1.95 -6.87
CA GLU A 89 4.58 -1.27 -7.92
C GLU A 89 5.33 -1.33 -9.27
N ALA A 90 6.63 -1.01 -9.27
CA ALA A 90 7.49 -1.10 -10.44
C ALA A 90 7.58 -2.54 -10.99
N GLY A 91 7.64 -3.53 -10.11
CA GLY A 91 7.57 -4.94 -10.48
C GLY A 91 6.29 -5.27 -11.25
N GLN A 92 5.13 -4.79 -10.78
CA GLN A 92 3.85 -4.98 -11.48
C GLN A 92 3.78 -4.24 -12.82
N GLU A 93 4.35 -3.04 -12.91
CA GLU A 93 4.44 -2.29 -14.18
C GLU A 93 5.39 -2.96 -15.18
N GLN A 94 6.52 -3.47 -14.71
CA GLN A 94 7.43 -4.26 -15.54
C GLN A 94 6.74 -5.55 -16.03
N ALA A 95 5.95 -6.17 -15.16
CA ALA A 95 5.13 -7.33 -15.49
C ALA A 95 4.15 -7.01 -16.63
N LEU A 96 3.52 -5.83 -16.62
CA LEU A 96 2.68 -5.34 -17.71
C LEU A 96 3.45 -5.14 -19.01
N ALA A 97 4.58 -4.42 -18.93
CA ALA A 97 5.38 -4.09 -20.10
C ALA A 97 5.93 -5.34 -20.82
N GLN A 98 6.22 -6.40 -20.06
CA GLN A 98 6.69 -7.68 -20.59
C GLN A 98 5.57 -8.65 -20.98
N SER A 99 4.31 -8.32 -20.70
CA SER A 99 3.20 -9.24 -20.93
C SER A 99 2.41 -8.90 -22.18
N SER A 100 2.77 -9.60 -23.24
CA SER A 100 1.94 -9.83 -24.41
C SER A 100 1.97 -11.34 -24.73
N PRO A 101 0.84 -12.08 -24.80
CA PRO A 101 -0.27 -12.17 -23.85
C PRO A 101 -0.53 -13.62 -23.37
N ALA A 102 -0.68 -13.83 -22.06
CA ALA A 102 -1.38 -15.01 -21.52
C ALA A 102 -2.67 -14.55 -20.79
N PRO A 103 -3.86 -15.08 -21.10
CA PRO A 103 -5.15 -14.58 -20.57
C PRO A 103 -5.24 -14.53 -19.04
N ARG A 104 -4.57 -15.45 -18.34
CA ARG A 104 -4.56 -15.49 -16.86
C ARG A 104 -3.75 -14.35 -16.26
N PHE A 105 -2.67 -13.95 -16.91
CA PHE A 105 -1.79 -12.89 -16.44
C PHE A 105 -2.50 -11.52 -16.47
N ASN A 106 -3.21 -11.23 -17.56
CA ASN A 106 -3.97 -9.99 -17.72
C ASN A 106 -5.02 -9.78 -16.61
N LYS A 107 -5.72 -10.86 -16.23
CA LYS A 107 -6.75 -10.81 -15.18
C LYS A 107 -6.19 -10.50 -13.79
N ILE A 108 -5.03 -11.07 -13.44
CA ILE A 108 -4.37 -10.82 -12.15
C ILE A 108 -3.95 -9.36 -12.06
N ILE A 109 -3.35 -8.83 -13.12
CA ILE A 109 -2.89 -7.44 -13.11
C ILE A 109 -4.05 -6.45 -13.07
N THR A 110 -5.12 -6.72 -13.82
CA THR A 110 -6.32 -5.89 -13.81
C THR A 110 -6.91 -5.83 -12.40
N ASN A 111 -7.00 -6.97 -11.72
CA ASN A 111 -7.50 -7.05 -10.35
C ASN A 111 -6.59 -6.31 -9.34
N LEU A 112 -5.27 -6.38 -9.49
CA LEU A 112 -4.33 -5.61 -8.66
C LEU A 112 -4.52 -4.10 -8.83
N ARG A 113 -4.68 -3.63 -10.07
CA ARG A 113 -4.93 -2.22 -10.37
C ARG A 113 -6.25 -1.76 -9.75
N ILE A 114 -7.32 -2.52 -9.94
CA ILE A 114 -8.63 -2.20 -9.34
C ILE A 114 -8.49 -2.14 -7.82
N PHE A 115 -7.84 -3.12 -7.20
CA PHE A 115 -7.63 -3.11 -5.75
C PHE A 115 -6.83 -1.88 -5.28
N SER A 116 -5.72 -1.56 -5.95
CA SER A 116 -4.86 -0.41 -5.61
C SER A 116 -5.62 0.92 -5.69
N GLN A 117 -6.42 1.11 -6.74
CA GLN A 117 -7.25 2.30 -6.89
C GLN A 117 -8.34 2.36 -5.81
N GLU A 118 -9.08 1.27 -5.63
CA GLU A 118 -10.17 1.19 -4.66
C GLU A 118 -9.68 1.39 -3.23
N ILE A 119 -8.54 0.80 -2.84
CA ILE A 119 -8.01 0.96 -1.48
C ILE A 119 -7.47 2.38 -1.25
N LYS A 120 -6.91 3.05 -2.28
CA LYS A 120 -6.50 4.45 -2.22
C LYS A 120 -7.71 5.36 -2.04
N MET A 121 -8.76 5.17 -2.84
CA MET A 121 -9.99 5.94 -2.72
C MET A 121 -10.69 5.68 -1.38
N ALA A 122 -10.74 4.43 -0.92
CA ALA A 122 -11.31 4.07 0.38
C ALA A 122 -10.57 4.74 1.55
N LYS A 123 -9.23 4.74 1.53
CA LYS A 123 -8.41 5.44 2.55
C LYS A 123 -8.63 6.95 2.51
N SER A 124 -8.68 7.54 1.31
CA SER A 124 -8.96 8.97 1.14
C SER A 124 -10.33 9.30 1.70
N ALA A 125 -11.35 8.55 1.32
CA ALA A 125 -12.73 8.78 1.76
C ALA A 125 -12.90 8.58 3.27
N GLN A 126 -12.24 7.58 3.85
CA GLN A 126 -12.17 7.39 5.29
C GLN A 126 -11.52 8.60 5.99
N THR A 127 -10.42 9.13 5.45
CA THR A 127 -9.71 10.27 6.02
C THR A 127 -10.58 11.53 5.99
N VAL A 128 -11.27 11.80 4.88
CA VAL A 128 -12.21 12.92 4.77
C VAL A 128 -13.35 12.78 5.78
N ALA A 129 -13.96 11.60 5.87
CA ALA A 129 -15.03 11.34 6.84
C ALA A 129 -14.56 11.44 8.30
N ALA A 130 -13.35 10.96 8.61
CA ALA A 130 -12.75 11.08 9.94
C ALA A 130 -12.48 12.52 10.32
N ASN A 131 -11.94 13.33 9.40
CA ASN A 131 -11.72 14.75 9.60
C ASN A 131 -13.04 15.52 9.82
N ALA A 132 -14.13 15.07 9.20
CA ALA A 132 -15.46 15.64 9.38
C ALA A 132 -16.15 15.16 10.68
N GLY A 133 -15.59 14.18 11.41
CA GLY A 133 -16.22 13.59 12.60
C GLY A 133 -17.31 12.55 12.28
N PHE A 134 -17.43 12.14 11.02
CA PHE A 134 -18.47 11.24 10.51
C PHE A 134 -17.96 9.84 10.18
N GLU A 135 -16.76 9.46 10.64
CA GLU A 135 -16.20 8.15 10.35
C GLU A 135 -17.07 7.02 10.93
N TRP A 136 -17.59 6.18 10.05
CA TRP A 136 -18.25 4.96 10.46
C TRP A 136 -17.20 3.97 11.01
N LYS A 137 -17.38 3.53 12.26
CA LYS A 137 -16.45 2.65 13.02
C LYS A 137 -15.97 1.40 12.26
N HIS A 138 -16.70 0.93 11.25
CA HIS A 138 -16.38 -0.29 10.52
C HIS A 138 -15.53 -0.07 9.26
N THR A 139 -15.50 1.13 8.68
CA THR A 139 -14.81 1.40 7.41
C THR A 139 -13.31 1.10 7.50
N GLY A 140 -12.65 1.56 8.57
CA GLY A 140 -11.25 1.25 8.83
C GLY A 140 -10.97 -0.25 9.05
N LYS A 141 -11.93 -1.01 9.58
CA LYS A 141 -11.80 -2.47 9.72
C LYS A 141 -11.92 -3.18 8.36
N ILE A 142 -12.81 -2.74 7.49
CA ILE A 142 -12.98 -3.30 6.15
C ILE A 142 -11.75 -3.03 5.29
N ILE A 143 -11.14 -1.83 5.39
CA ILE A 143 -9.88 -1.51 4.72
C ILE A 143 -8.77 -2.47 5.14
N LYS A 144 -8.65 -2.75 6.45
CA LYS A 144 -7.69 -3.75 6.97
C LYS A 144 -7.98 -5.16 6.46
N GLN A 145 -9.24 -5.57 6.40
CA GLN A 145 -9.63 -6.87 5.85
C GLN A 145 -9.34 -6.96 4.34
N ALA A 146 -9.50 -5.87 3.60
CA ALA A 146 -9.19 -5.79 2.18
C ALA A 146 -7.68 -5.99 1.94
N GLN A 147 -6.85 -5.34 2.75
CA GLN A 147 -5.40 -5.53 2.74
C GLN A 147 -5.00 -6.96 3.11
N ALA A 148 -5.56 -7.51 4.19
CA ALA A 148 -5.30 -8.89 4.58
C ALA A 148 -5.72 -9.91 3.49
N ALA A 149 -6.81 -9.64 2.76
CA ALA A 149 -7.22 -10.47 1.63
C ALA A 149 -6.26 -10.34 0.44
N ALA A 150 -5.76 -9.13 0.14
CA ALA A 150 -4.76 -8.91 -0.89
C ALA A 150 -3.43 -9.62 -0.56
N ASP A 151 -2.96 -9.47 0.69
CA ASP A 151 -1.77 -10.14 1.23
C ASP A 151 -1.91 -11.66 1.17
N GLY A 152 -3.11 -12.17 1.49
CA GLY A 152 -3.46 -13.59 1.45
C GLY A 152 -3.72 -14.18 0.06
N GLY A 153 -3.50 -13.44 -1.02
CA GLY A 153 -3.69 -13.97 -2.38
C GLY A 153 -5.02 -13.58 -3.04
N ASP A 154 -6.06 -13.38 -2.26
CA ASP A 154 -7.45 -13.23 -2.70
C ASP A 154 -7.78 -11.79 -3.15
N LEU A 155 -7.27 -11.44 -4.33
CA LEU A 155 -7.49 -10.12 -4.94
C LEU A 155 -8.96 -9.85 -5.24
N ALA A 156 -9.76 -10.86 -5.56
CA ALA A 156 -11.19 -10.67 -5.82
C ALA A 156 -11.94 -10.24 -4.55
N LYS A 157 -11.64 -10.88 -3.41
CA LYS A 157 -12.15 -10.46 -2.11
C LYS A 157 -11.60 -9.11 -1.68
N ALA A 158 -10.32 -8.85 -1.93
CA ALA A 158 -9.68 -7.58 -1.63
C ALA A 158 -10.37 -6.41 -2.35
N ILE A 159 -10.65 -6.55 -3.65
CA ILE A 159 -11.40 -5.55 -4.44
C ILE A 159 -12.78 -5.32 -3.84
N LYS A 160 -13.53 -6.38 -3.56
CA LYS A 160 -14.88 -6.25 -2.99
C LYS A 160 -14.89 -5.51 -1.65
N LEU A 161 -13.92 -5.81 -0.78
CA LEU A 161 -13.80 -5.15 0.51
C LEU A 161 -13.36 -3.70 0.35
N ALA A 162 -12.42 -3.40 -0.55
CA ALA A 162 -11.98 -2.03 -0.83
C ALA A 162 -13.12 -1.18 -1.41
N ALA A 163 -13.86 -1.68 -2.39
CA ALA A 163 -15.02 -1.01 -2.97
C ALA A 163 -16.12 -0.78 -1.92
N LYS A 164 -16.36 -1.76 -1.03
CA LYS A 164 -17.30 -1.59 0.09
C LYS A 164 -16.86 -0.48 1.04
N ALA A 165 -15.58 -0.43 1.38
CA ALA A 165 -15.04 0.62 2.25
C ALA A 165 -15.11 1.99 1.59
N LYS A 166 -14.83 2.09 0.28
CA LYS A 166 -14.99 3.32 -0.50
C LYS A 166 -16.43 3.83 -0.42
N HIS A 167 -17.40 2.98 -0.75
CA HIS A 167 -18.82 3.35 -0.68
C HIS A 167 -19.24 3.81 0.72
N GLN A 168 -18.76 3.15 1.78
CA GLN A 168 -19.05 3.58 3.15
C GLN A 168 -18.39 4.92 3.51
N GLY A 169 -17.18 5.18 3.01
CA GLY A 169 -16.51 6.46 3.20
C GLY A 169 -17.20 7.60 2.44
N GLU A 170 -17.67 7.36 1.22
CA GLU A 170 -18.43 8.33 0.41
C GLU A 170 -19.79 8.62 1.06
N ALA A 171 -20.53 7.58 1.48
CA ALA A 171 -21.81 7.77 2.18
C ALA A 171 -21.67 8.54 3.50
N ALA A 172 -20.57 8.33 4.24
CA ALA A 172 -20.28 9.10 5.43
C ALA A 172 -19.99 10.59 5.13
N GLN A 173 -19.37 10.90 3.98
CA GLN A 173 -19.20 12.29 3.52
C GLN A 173 -20.53 12.91 3.13
N ASP A 174 -21.38 12.20 2.38
CA ASP A 174 -22.71 12.69 2.01
C ASP A 174 -23.56 12.96 3.26
N GLN A 175 -23.47 12.08 4.26
CA GLN A 175 -24.12 12.30 5.56
C GLN A 175 -23.56 13.52 6.29
N ALA A 176 -22.24 13.74 6.25
CA ALA A 176 -21.61 14.93 6.82
C ALA A 176 -22.11 16.22 6.15
N ILE A 177 -22.19 16.23 4.82
CA ILE A 177 -22.68 17.36 4.02
C ILE A 177 -24.17 17.62 4.32
N ALA A 178 -24.98 16.56 4.34
CA ALA A 178 -26.41 16.66 4.64
C ALA A 178 -26.67 17.22 6.05
N GLN A 179 -25.91 16.80 7.06
CA GLN A 179 -26.04 17.34 8.41
C GLN A 179 -25.52 18.78 8.54
N ALA A 180 -24.47 19.16 7.81
CA ALA A 180 -24.00 20.54 7.75
C ALA A 180 -25.02 21.47 7.07
N GLN A 181 -25.78 20.98 6.10
CA GLN A 181 -26.84 21.73 5.40
C GLN A 181 -28.18 21.72 6.14
N ALA A 182 -28.42 20.75 7.01
CA ALA A 182 -29.64 20.62 7.82
C ALA A 182 -29.64 21.48 9.10
N GLY A 183 -28.93 22.62 9.10
CA GLY A 183 -28.90 23.58 10.22
C GLY A 183 -30.29 23.98 10.72
N PRO A 184 -30.41 24.50 11.97
CA PRO A 184 -31.65 24.49 12.73
C PRO A 184 -32.79 25.15 11.95
N ARG A 185 -33.88 24.39 11.75
CA ARG A 185 -35.15 24.99 11.36
C ARG A 185 -35.70 25.70 12.60
N PHE A 186 -35.41 27.00 12.71
CA PHE A 186 -36.11 27.92 13.60
C PHE A 186 -37.54 28.14 13.09
#